data_AF-A0A7X3UYN5-F1
#
_entry.id   AF-A0A7X3UYN5-F1
#
_cell.length_a   1.000
_cell.length_b   1.000
_cell.length_c   1.000
_cell.angle_alpha   90.00
_cell.angle_beta   90.00
_cell.angle_gamma   90.00
#
_symmetry.space_group_name_H-M   'P 1'
#
loop_
_entity.id
_entity.type
_entity.pdbx_description
1 polymer ?
#
loop_
_entity_poly.entity_id
_entity_poly.type
_entity_poly.pdbx_seq_one_letter_code
_entity_poly.pdbx_strand_id
1 'polypeptide(L)'
;MQSRRRVSVSTRCPRDISRWRARPARSGFALAGPCAALLGAVLLKACADDPTAPYDVDPSAAAGPGQQGAVVVIEPHWLTLDSTGATGTLTARVTDSDGNTVASPQVKWASADAAIATVGGTGSGVARVTAAGLGKTRVTATYNSVTAEATVEVALPLTDREILEVLYEATGGDFWNNNTNWLTDRDLSEWYGVSANQDKVRGLRLWENNLVGTIPPELGAHLPV
;
A
#
# COMPACT_ATOMS: atom_id res chain seq x y z
N MET A 1 48.32 -0.70 -44.59
CA MET A 1 48.28 0.30 -43.51
C MET A 1 46.82 0.54 -43.13
N GLN A 2 46.31 -0.14 -42.10
CA GLN A 2 44.95 0.08 -41.60
C GLN A 2 44.97 0.49 -40.13
N SER A 3 44.14 1.48 -39.84
CA SER A 3 44.11 2.34 -38.67
C SER A 3 43.59 1.62 -37.42
N ARG A 4 44.29 1.79 -36.30
CA ARG A 4 43.84 1.37 -34.96
C ARG A 4 42.79 2.35 -34.45
N ARG A 5 41.63 1.87 -33.99
CA ARG A 5 40.82 2.58 -32.99
C ARG A 5 40.67 1.69 -31.76
N ARG A 6 41.19 2.17 -30.63
CA ARG A 6 41.01 1.57 -29.30
C ARG A 6 39.59 1.86 -28.84
N VAL A 7 38.83 0.83 -28.51
CA VAL A 7 37.59 0.97 -27.74
C VAL A 7 38.00 1.12 -26.28
N SER A 8 37.68 2.27 -25.68
CA SER A 8 37.91 2.53 -24.26
C SER A 8 36.77 1.90 -23.46
N VAL A 9 37.08 0.87 -22.68
CA VAL A 9 36.16 0.27 -21.69
C VAL A 9 36.15 1.19 -20.47
N SER A 10 35.04 1.88 -20.25
CA SER A 10 34.81 2.69 -19.05
C SER A 10 34.38 1.77 -17.90
N THR A 11 35.34 1.30 -17.11
CA THR A 11 35.10 0.63 -15.83
C THR A 11 34.54 1.67 -14.84
N ARG A 12 33.22 1.71 -14.65
CA ARG A 12 32.60 2.43 -13.54
C ARG A 12 32.16 1.41 -12.49
N CYS A 13 32.90 1.40 -11.39
CA CYS A 13 32.73 0.57 -10.20
C CYS A 13 31.37 0.86 -9.51
N PRO A 14 30.76 -0.13 -8.81
CA PRO A 14 29.40 -0.03 -8.27
C PRO A 14 29.27 1.03 -7.18
N ARG A 15 28.13 1.71 -7.15
CA ARG A 15 27.74 2.59 -6.04
C ARG A 15 27.34 1.74 -4.83
N ASP A 16 28.33 1.53 -3.97
CA ASP A 16 28.29 1.62 -2.51
C ASP A 16 26.88 1.78 -1.88
N ILE A 17 26.34 0.69 -1.37
CA ILE A 17 25.07 0.58 -0.62
C ILE A 17 25.25 0.80 0.89
N SER A 18 26.39 1.36 1.34
CA SER A 18 26.71 1.61 2.75
C SER A 18 26.04 2.86 3.35
N ARG A 19 24.74 3.08 3.09
CA ARG A 19 23.96 4.16 3.71
C ARG A 19 22.59 3.72 4.24
N TRP A 20 22.59 2.70 5.07
CA TRP A 20 21.55 2.52 6.10
C TRP A 20 22.23 2.33 7.46
N ARG A 21 22.71 3.44 8.04
CA ARG A 21 23.05 3.47 9.46
C ARG A 21 21.75 3.60 10.25
N ALA A 22 21.48 2.59 11.08
CA ALA A 22 20.50 2.61 12.15
C ALA A 22 20.65 3.87 13.01
N ARG A 23 19.52 4.53 13.32
CA ARG A 23 19.45 5.61 14.31
C ARG A 23 19.49 5.00 15.73
N PRO A 24 20.45 5.37 16.60
CA PRO A 24 20.33 5.04 18.01
C PRO A 24 19.40 6.02 18.72
N ALA A 25 18.43 5.48 19.46
CA ALA A 25 17.64 6.20 20.45
C ALA A 25 18.53 6.62 21.64
N ARG A 26 18.48 7.90 22.02
CA ARG A 26 18.94 8.44 23.31
C ARG A 26 17.88 9.49 23.71
N SER A 27 17.02 9.27 24.70
CA SER A 27 17.25 9.06 26.14
C SER A 27 18.05 10.21 26.74
N GLY A 28 17.36 11.26 27.18
CA GLY A 28 17.92 12.39 27.92
C GLY A 28 16.84 13.03 28.81
N PHE A 29 16.56 12.41 29.95
CA PHE A 29 15.80 13.01 31.05
C PHE A 29 16.74 13.91 31.85
N ALA A 30 16.37 15.19 32.01
CA ALA A 30 16.99 16.11 32.96
C ALA A 30 15.98 16.47 34.06
N LEU A 31 16.38 16.26 35.30
CA LEU A 31 15.67 16.60 36.54
C LEU A 31 15.96 18.05 36.95
N ALA A 32 14.92 18.79 37.36
CA ALA A 32 14.92 19.74 38.48
C ALA A 32 13.50 20.27 38.73
N GLY A 33 12.92 20.00 39.91
CA GLY A 33 11.61 20.53 40.37
C GLY A 33 11.73 21.90 41.05
N PRO A 34 10.92 22.24 42.07
CA PRO A 34 9.49 21.96 42.29
C PRO A 34 8.68 23.26 42.48
N CYS A 35 7.35 23.26 42.35
CA CYS A 35 6.51 24.19 43.13
C CYS A 35 5.02 23.80 43.18
N ALA A 36 4.56 23.55 44.42
CA ALA A 36 3.26 23.85 45.01
C ALA A 36 1.94 23.34 44.38
N ALA A 37 1.43 22.28 45.03
CA ALA A 37 0.08 22.04 45.54
C ALA A 37 -1.11 22.89 45.04
N LEU A 38 -2.21 22.20 44.69
CA LEU A 38 -3.53 22.40 45.30
C LEU A 38 -4.41 21.14 45.15
N LEU A 39 -5.08 20.79 46.24
CA LEU A 39 -5.95 19.62 46.44
C LEU A 39 -7.25 19.71 45.62
N GLY A 40 -7.69 18.58 45.08
CA GLY A 40 -9.05 18.40 44.55
C GLY A 40 -9.39 16.91 44.45
N ALA A 41 -9.94 16.36 45.53
CA ALA A 41 -10.43 14.99 45.61
C ALA A 41 -11.66 14.79 44.71
N VAL A 42 -11.61 13.82 43.79
CA VAL A 42 -12.79 13.30 43.09
C VAL A 42 -12.81 11.78 43.28
N LEU A 43 -13.97 11.32 43.77
CA LEU A 43 -14.26 10.00 44.31
C LEU A 43 -14.06 8.88 43.27
N LEU A 44 -13.29 7.86 43.63
CA LEU A 44 -13.33 6.56 42.95
C LEU A 44 -14.70 5.92 43.21
N LYS A 45 -15.47 5.73 42.15
CA LYS A 45 -16.56 4.76 42.14
C LYS A 45 -16.10 3.57 41.32
N ALA A 46 -15.58 2.57 42.02
CA ALA A 46 -15.44 1.23 41.51
C ALA A 46 -16.84 0.65 41.25
N CYS A 47 -17.09 0.16 40.04
CA CYS A 47 -18.06 -0.89 39.78
C CYS A 47 -17.33 -2.00 39.03
N ALA A 48 -17.57 -3.21 39.49
CA ALA A 48 -16.86 -4.43 39.17
C ALA A 48 -17.07 -4.91 37.73
N ASP A 49 -16.05 -5.61 37.24
CA ASP A 49 -16.05 -6.44 36.03
C ASP A 49 -17.07 -7.58 36.14
N ASP A 50 -17.92 -7.75 35.12
CA ASP A 50 -18.77 -8.92 34.94
C ASP A 50 -18.37 -9.65 33.64
N PRO A 51 -17.63 -10.79 33.71
CA PRO A 51 -17.07 -11.43 32.53
C PRO A 51 -17.91 -12.65 32.11
N THR A 52 -19.14 -12.44 31.65
CA THR A 52 -19.85 -13.44 30.81
C THR A 52 -20.88 -12.77 29.91
N ALA A 53 -20.45 -12.30 28.74
CA ALA A 53 -21.35 -12.12 27.60
C ALA A 53 -20.73 -12.84 26.39
N PRO A 54 -21.41 -13.85 25.82
CA PRO A 54 -20.90 -14.57 24.66
C PRO A 54 -20.87 -13.64 23.44
N TYR A 55 -19.78 -13.72 22.66
CA TYR A 55 -19.60 -12.97 21.43
C TYR A 55 -20.52 -13.52 20.33
N ASP A 56 -21.79 -13.17 20.36
CA ASP A 56 -22.65 -13.24 19.17
C ASP A 56 -22.32 -12.03 18.29
N VAL A 57 -21.37 -12.22 17.36
CA VAL A 57 -21.15 -11.27 16.27
C VAL A 57 -22.26 -11.45 15.24
N ASP A 58 -23.37 -10.75 15.44
CA ASP A 58 -24.34 -10.49 14.38
C ASP A 58 -23.68 -9.55 13.35
N PRO A 59 -23.46 -9.93 12.07
CA PRO A 59 -22.94 -9.01 11.07
C PRO A 59 -24.00 -7.99 10.59
N SER A 60 -25.14 -7.86 11.27
CA SER A 60 -26.28 -7.03 10.85
C SER A 60 -26.70 -5.98 11.89
N ALA A 61 -25.81 -5.08 12.32
CA ALA A 61 -26.17 -3.76 12.88
C ALA A 61 -24.90 -2.90 12.98
N ALA A 62 -24.76 -1.69 12.43
CA ALA A 62 -25.77 -0.67 12.26
C ALA A 62 -25.58 0.10 10.94
N ALA A 63 -26.50 -0.09 10.00
CA ALA A 63 -26.94 1.02 9.18
C ALA A 63 -27.70 1.97 10.12
N GLY A 64 -27.12 3.15 10.39
CA GLY A 64 -27.81 4.20 11.14
C GLY A 64 -29.11 4.63 10.44
N PRO A 65 -30.09 5.18 11.18
CA PRO A 65 -31.35 5.64 10.60
C PRO A 65 -31.10 6.67 9.50
N GLY A 66 -31.88 6.57 8.42
CA GLY A 66 -31.72 7.28 7.16
C GLY A 66 -31.34 8.75 7.31
N GLN A 67 -30.18 9.11 6.77
CA GLN A 67 -29.81 10.50 6.57
C GLN A 67 -30.66 11.05 5.43
N GLN A 68 -31.61 11.93 5.75
CA GLN A 68 -32.45 12.61 4.78
C GLN A 68 -31.63 13.67 4.06
N GLY A 69 -31.02 13.29 2.95
CA GLY A 69 -30.15 14.13 2.13
C GLY A 69 -29.57 13.36 0.94
N ALA A 70 -29.01 14.07 -0.04
CA ALA A 70 -28.37 13.43 -1.19
C ALA A 70 -27.19 12.56 -0.73
N VAL A 71 -27.00 11.39 -1.32
CA VAL A 71 -25.88 10.48 -1.05
C VAL A 71 -24.96 10.47 -2.26
N VAL A 72 -23.64 10.50 -2.03
CA VAL A 72 -22.61 10.39 -3.07
C VAL A 72 -21.79 9.13 -2.81
N VAL A 73 -21.54 8.33 -3.85
CA VAL A 73 -20.71 7.12 -3.77
C VAL A 73 -19.74 7.12 -4.95
N ILE A 74 -18.47 6.77 -4.71
CA ILE A 74 -17.46 6.61 -5.77
C ILE A 74 -17.26 5.13 -6.08
N GLU A 75 -17.30 4.79 -7.37
CA GLU A 75 -17.01 3.46 -7.90
C GLU A 75 -15.87 3.52 -8.94
N PRO A 76 -14.83 2.68 -8.81
CA PRO A 76 -14.51 1.87 -7.64
C PRO A 76 -14.05 2.74 -6.45
N HIS A 77 -14.17 2.21 -5.23
CA HIS A 77 -13.70 2.91 -4.01
C HIS A 77 -12.18 2.82 -3.80
N TRP A 78 -11.50 1.97 -4.58
CA TRP A 78 -10.06 1.90 -4.71
C TRP A 78 -9.66 1.82 -6.20
N LEU A 79 -8.53 2.42 -6.56
CA LEU A 79 -7.97 2.37 -7.90
C LEU A 79 -6.46 2.20 -7.81
N THR A 80 -5.94 1.15 -8.44
CA THR A 80 -4.49 0.91 -8.55
C THR A 80 -4.02 1.29 -9.94
N LEU A 81 -2.86 1.96 -10.03
CA LEU A 81 -2.21 2.36 -11.28
C LEU A 81 -0.77 1.87 -11.27
N ASP A 82 -0.40 1.10 -12.30
CA ASP A 82 0.84 0.31 -12.31
C ASP A 82 2.07 1.10 -12.81
N SER A 83 1.92 2.37 -13.15
CA SER A 83 3.03 3.22 -13.62
C SER A 83 2.70 4.71 -13.55
N THR A 84 3.73 5.55 -13.56
CA THR A 84 3.54 6.99 -13.74
C THR A 84 3.00 7.28 -15.15
N GLY A 85 1.98 8.13 -15.24
CA GLY A 85 1.26 8.41 -16.48
C GLY A 85 0.12 7.42 -16.80
N ALA A 86 0.02 6.29 -16.09
CA ALA A 86 -1.15 5.42 -16.19
C ALA A 86 -2.41 6.17 -15.78
N THR A 87 -3.54 5.82 -16.40
CA THR A 87 -4.82 6.47 -16.13
C THR A 87 -5.91 5.46 -15.83
N GLY A 88 -6.78 5.83 -14.89
CA GLY A 88 -8.00 5.10 -14.56
C GLY A 88 -9.18 6.04 -14.41
N THR A 89 -10.36 5.49 -14.18
CA THR A 89 -11.59 6.27 -14.06
C THR A 89 -12.28 6.00 -12.73
N LEU A 90 -12.76 7.07 -12.10
CA LEU A 90 -13.64 7.01 -10.94
C LEU A 90 -15.00 7.58 -11.35
N THR A 91 -16.08 6.94 -10.92
CA THR A 91 -17.45 7.39 -11.19
C THR A 91 -18.14 7.70 -9.88
N ALA A 92 -18.61 8.93 -9.71
CA ALA A 92 -19.48 9.36 -8.63
C ALA A 92 -20.96 9.14 -9.01
N ARG A 93 -21.63 8.25 -8.30
CA ARG A 93 -23.09 8.11 -8.32
C ARG A 93 -23.69 8.97 -7.23
N VAL A 94 -24.74 9.71 -7.57
CA VAL A 94 -25.46 10.57 -6.64
C VAL A 94 -26.92 10.15 -6.61
N THR A 95 -27.46 9.91 -5.41
CA THR A 95 -28.90 9.69 -5.19
C THR A 95 -29.47 10.84 -4.37
N ASP A 96 -30.71 11.25 -4.66
CA ASP A 96 -31.43 12.26 -3.86
C ASP A 96 -32.05 11.66 -2.59
N SER A 97 -32.77 12.48 -1.83
CA SER A 97 -33.45 12.07 -0.59
C SER A 97 -34.58 11.04 -0.81
N ASP A 98 -35.07 10.94 -2.05
CA ASP A 98 -36.14 10.03 -2.44
C ASP A 98 -35.57 8.70 -2.97
N GLY A 99 -34.24 8.58 -3.01
CA GLY A 99 -33.51 7.42 -3.49
C GLY A 99 -33.34 7.38 -5.02
N ASN A 100 -33.77 8.42 -5.75
CA ASN A 100 -33.61 8.46 -7.19
C ASN A 100 -32.19 8.87 -7.57
N THR A 101 -31.65 8.28 -8.64
CA THR A 101 -30.34 8.67 -9.16
C THR A 101 -30.43 10.02 -9.85
N VAL A 102 -29.56 10.96 -9.46
CA VAL A 102 -29.45 12.27 -10.09
C VAL A 102 -28.77 12.12 -11.45
N ALA A 103 -29.46 12.49 -12.52
CA ALA A 103 -28.87 12.49 -13.86
C ALA A 103 -27.83 13.62 -13.99
N SER A 104 -26.63 13.28 -14.50
CA SER A 104 -25.53 14.23 -14.77
C SER A 104 -25.15 15.12 -13.57
N PRO A 105 -24.79 14.53 -12.41
CA PRO A 105 -24.47 15.32 -11.22
C PRO A 105 -23.23 16.18 -11.48
N GLN A 106 -23.32 17.46 -11.07
CA GLN A 106 -22.19 18.38 -11.12
C GLN A 106 -21.26 18.11 -9.93
N VAL A 107 -20.36 17.14 -10.11
CA VAL A 107 -19.42 16.71 -9.09
C VAL A 107 -18.11 17.48 -9.20
N LYS A 108 -17.66 18.01 -8.07
CA LYS A 108 -16.33 18.60 -7.92
C LYS A 108 -15.37 17.52 -7.43
N TRP A 109 -14.29 17.31 -8.18
CA TRP A 109 -13.24 16.36 -7.84
C TRP A 109 -12.01 17.06 -7.30
N ALA A 110 -11.36 16.44 -6.31
CA ALA A 110 -10.09 16.90 -5.77
C ALA A 110 -9.20 15.69 -5.43
N SER A 111 -7.89 15.84 -5.64
CA SER A 111 -6.89 14.91 -5.11
C SER A 111 -6.24 15.54 -3.88
N ALA A 112 -6.06 14.75 -2.82
CA ALA A 112 -5.35 15.19 -1.62
C ALA A 112 -3.85 15.40 -1.88
N ASP A 113 -3.27 14.66 -2.84
CA ASP A 113 -1.88 14.79 -3.24
C ASP A 113 -1.75 14.65 -4.76
N ALA A 114 -1.55 15.80 -5.43
CA ALA A 114 -1.37 15.89 -6.86
C ALA A 114 0.01 15.40 -7.35
N ALA A 115 1.00 15.27 -6.45
CA ALA A 115 2.29 14.68 -6.79
C ALA A 115 2.19 13.15 -6.97
N ILE A 116 1.19 12.51 -6.35
CA ILE A 116 0.91 11.08 -6.50
C ILE A 116 -0.09 10.84 -7.63
N ALA A 117 -1.25 11.50 -7.60
CA ALA A 117 -2.25 11.36 -8.65
C ALA A 117 -3.00 12.67 -8.89
N THR A 118 -3.16 13.01 -10.17
CA THR A 118 -3.96 14.15 -10.62
C THR A 118 -5.34 13.67 -11.06
N VAL A 119 -6.36 14.52 -10.89
CA VAL A 119 -7.74 14.21 -11.29
C VAL A 119 -8.21 15.22 -12.32
N GLY A 120 -8.64 14.72 -13.47
CA GLY A 120 -9.23 15.50 -14.57
C GLY A 120 -10.72 15.16 -14.75
N GLY A 121 -11.50 16.12 -15.25
CA GLY A 121 -12.94 16.00 -15.40
C GLY A 121 -13.69 16.85 -14.37
N THR A 122 -13.87 18.13 -14.66
CA THR A 122 -14.71 19.03 -13.86
C THR A 122 -16.14 19.00 -14.38
N GLY A 123 -17.13 18.80 -13.50
CA GLY A 123 -18.56 18.94 -13.83
C GLY A 123 -19.24 17.69 -14.39
N SER A 124 -18.57 16.54 -14.38
CA SER A 124 -19.17 15.23 -14.72
C SER A 124 -19.14 14.29 -13.51
N GLY A 125 -20.09 13.36 -13.46
CA GLY A 125 -20.05 12.23 -12.53
C GLY A 125 -18.86 11.28 -12.79
N VAL A 126 -18.05 11.50 -13.82
CA VAL A 126 -16.86 10.69 -14.12
C VAL A 126 -15.60 11.55 -14.06
N ALA A 127 -14.60 11.07 -13.33
CA ALA A 127 -13.26 11.63 -13.26
C ALA A 127 -12.22 10.68 -13.86
N ARG A 128 -11.29 11.25 -14.63
CA ARG A 128 -10.08 10.57 -15.09
C ARG A 128 -8.95 10.85 -14.12
N VAL A 129 -8.46 9.81 -13.46
CA VAL A 129 -7.29 9.88 -12.58
C VAL A 129 -6.04 9.56 -13.40
N THR A 130 -4.99 10.36 -13.26
CA THR A 130 -3.69 10.17 -13.91
C THR A 130 -2.59 10.11 -12.87
N ALA A 131 -1.82 9.01 -12.86
CA ALA A 131 -0.69 8.84 -11.97
C ALA A 131 0.42 9.86 -12.28
N ALA A 132 0.89 10.57 -11.25
CA ALA A 132 1.97 11.56 -11.31
C ALA A 132 3.23 11.09 -10.57
N GLY A 133 3.09 10.21 -9.57
CA GLY A 133 4.19 9.66 -8.78
C GLY A 133 3.74 8.46 -7.95
N LEU A 134 4.71 7.69 -7.43
CA LEU A 134 4.42 6.50 -6.62
C LEU A 134 3.91 6.89 -5.22
N GLY A 135 2.97 6.11 -4.70
CA GLY A 135 2.40 6.29 -3.36
C GLY A 135 0.90 6.07 -3.30
N LYS A 136 0.31 6.34 -2.13
CA LYS A 136 -1.13 6.29 -1.91
C LYS A 136 -1.66 7.70 -1.69
N THR A 137 -2.74 8.05 -2.37
CA THR A 137 -3.46 9.31 -2.20
C THR A 137 -4.96 9.07 -2.16
N ARG A 138 -5.69 10.14 -1.84
CA ARG A 138 -7.14 10.13 -1.69
C ARG A 138 -7.75 11.06 -2.71
N VAL A 139 -8.79 10.58 -3.38
CA VAL A 139 -9.59 11.39 -4.30
C VAL A 139 -10.97 11.59 -3.71
N THR A 140 -11.42 12.84 -3.70
CA THR A 140 -12.70 13.24 -3.12
C THR A 140 -13.64 13.74 -4.22
N ALA A 141 -14.85 13.19 -4.24
CA ALA A 141 -15.98 13.68 -5.01
C ALA A 141 -16.87 14.50 -4.10
N THR A 142 -17.26 15.71 -4.51
CA THR A 142 -18.18 16.57 -3.77
C THR A 142 -19.37 16.93 -4.65
N TYR A 143 -20.58 16.65 -4.17
CA TYR A 143 -21.84 17.14 -4.74
C TYR A 143 -22.55 17.98 -3.69
N ASN A 144 -22.75 19.27 -3.97
CA ASN A 144 -23.17 20.27 -2.99
C ASN A 144 -22.24 20.29 -1.76
N SER A 145 -22.69 19.75 -0.63
CA SER A 145 -21.92 19.64 0.61
C SER A 145 -21.63 18.20 1.02
N VAL A 146 -22.05 17.24 0.21
CA VAL A 146 -21.88 15.81 0.47
C VAL A 146 -20.65 15.32 -0.27
N THR A 147 -19.80 14.60 0.45
CA THR A 147 -18.51 14.12 -0.05
C THR A 147 -18.44 12.60 -0.03
N ALA A 148 -17.72 12.05 -1.00
CA ALA A 148 -17.30 10.66 -1.03
C ALA A 148 -15.81 10.57 -1.33
N GLU A 149 -15.18 9.49 -0.90
CA GLU A 149 -13.73 9.30 -1.04
C GLU A 149 -13.41 7.96 -1.69
N ALA A 150 -12.37 7.97 -2.52
CA ALA A 150 -11.74 6.79 -3.07
C ALA A 150 -10.23 6.83 -2.80
N THR A 151 -9.64 5.67 -2.58
CA THR A 151 -8.19 5.52 -2.42
C THR A 151 -7.57 5.27 -3.79
N VAL A 152 -6.53 6.02 -4.13
CA VAL A 152 -5.74 5.80 -5.34
C VAL A 152 -4.33 5.39 -4.92
N GLU A 153 -3.89 4.25 -5.42
CA GLU A 153 -2.54 3.76 -5.20
C GLU A 153 -1.80 3.69 -6.54
N VAL A 154 -0.61 4.28 -6.57
CA VAL A 154 0.31 4.20 -7.70
C VAL A 154 1.52 3.43 -7.21
N ALA A 155 1.67 2.21 -7.69
CA ALA A 155 2.78 1.33 -7.35
C ALA A 155 3.29 0.69 -8.63
N LEU A 156 4.61 0.52 -8.75
CA LEU A 156 5.14 -0.29 -9.84
C LEU A 156 4.80 -1.76 -9.56
N PRO A 157 4.39 -2.54 -10.57
CA PRO A 157 4.20 -3.96 -10.40
C PRO A 157 5.57 -4.57 -10.10
N LEU A 158 5.66 -5.33 -9.01
CA LEU A 158 6.87 -6.08 -8.69
C LEU A 158 7.07 -7.18 -9.72
N THR A 159 8.30 -7.34 -10.19
CA THR A 159 8.70 -8.48 -11.01
C THR A 159 8.73 -9.76 -10.19
N ASP A 160 8.61 -10.92 -10.83
CA ASP A 160 8.71 -12.22 -10.13
C ASP A 160 10.06 -12.34 -9.39
N ARG A 161 11.14 -11.73 -9.92
CA ARG A 161 12.44 -11.65 -9.23
C ARG A 161 12.35 -10.86 -7.94
N GLU A 162 11.85 -9.62 -7.97
CA GLU A 162 11.72 -8.77 -6.78
C GLU A 162 10.86 -9.43 -5.70
N ILE A 163 9.80 -10.14 -6.10
CA ILE A 163 8.94 -10.87 -5.16
C ILE A 163 9.70 -12.02 -4.49
N LEU A 164 10.52 -12.75 -5.25
CA LEU A 164 11.37 -13.79 -4.67
C LEU A 164 12.45 -13.20 -3.76
N GLU A 165 13.05 -12.07 -4.10
CA GLU A 165 13.99 -11.37 -3.22
C GLU A 165 13.33 -10.95 -1.89
N VAL A 166 12.09 -10.45 -1.94
CA VAL A 166 11.29 -10.16 -0.74
C VAL A 166 11.02 -11.43 0.08
N LEU A 167 10.69 -12.56 -0.56
CA LEU A 167 10.53 -13.85 0.13
C LEU A 167 11.82 -14.28 0.83
N TYR A 168 12.95 -14.15 0.15
CA TYR A 168 14.26 -14.48 0.68
C TYR A 168 14.54 -13.68 1.96
N GLU A 169 14.38 -12.36 1.92
CA GLU A 169 14.60 -11.50 3.09
C GLU A 169 13.59 -11.78 4.22
N ALA A 170 12.31 -11.93 3.89
CA ALA A 170 11.24 -12.09 4.87
C ALA A 170 11.25 -13.44 5.61
N THR A 171 11.90 -14.45 5.04
CA THR A 171 11.95 -15.81 5.61
C THR A 171 13.37 -16.26 5.99
N GLY A 172 14.28 -15.31 6.16
CA GLY A 172 15.63 -15.56 6.66
C GLY A 172 16.50 -16.35 5.68
N GLY A 173 16.50 -15.97 4.41
CA GLY A 173 17.17 -16.63 3.30
C GLY A 173 18.63 -17.03 3.52
N ASP A 174 19.37 -16.25 4.31
CA ASP A 174 20.75 -16.53 4.68
C ASP A 174 20.90 -17.80 5.54
N PHE A 175 19.82 -18.23 6.20
CA PHE A 175 19.76 -19.42 7.05
C PHE A 175 19.00 -20.59 6.41
N TRP A 176 18.61 -20.47 5.14
CA TRP A 176 18.02 -21.59 4.42
C TRP A 176 19.04 -22.71 4.24
N ASN A 177 18.56 -23.96 4.23
CA ASN A 177 19.42 -25.12 4.01
C ASN A 177 20.06 -25.09 2.60
N ASN A 178 19.35 -24.55 1.62
CA ASN A 178 19.82 -24.33 0.27
C ASN A 178 19.24 -23.03 -0.30
N ASN A 179 20.13 -22.07 -0.51
CA ASN A 179 19.86 -20.78 -1.13
C ASN A 179 20.68 -20.58 -2.42
N THR A 180 21.06 -21.67 -3.09
CA THR A 180 21.92 -21.60 -4.28
C THR A 180 21.34 -20.63 -5.33
N ASN A 181 22.17 -19.68 -5.75
CA ASN A 181 21.88 -18.63 -6.74
C ASN A 181 20.85 -17.56 -6.35
N TRP A 182 20.22 -17.63 -5.16
CA TRP A 182 19.36 -16.56 -4.67
C TRP A 182 20.17 -15.26 -4.48
N LEU A 183 19.53 -14.11 -4.76
CA LEU A 183 20.15 -12.77 -4.77
C LEU A 183 21.33 -12.59 -5.75
N THR A 184 21.40 -13.43 -6.79
CA THR A 184 22.42 -13.29 -7.86
C THR A 184 21.80 -12.86 -9.18
N ASP A 185 22.63 -12.35 -10.09
CA ASP A 185 22.24 -11.99 -11.46
C ASP A 185 21.99 -13.21 -12.38
N ARG A 186 21.99 -14.44 -11.83
CA ARG A 186 21.64 -15.64 -12.59
C ARG A 186 20.17 -15.64 -12.99
N ASP A 187 19.85 -16.34 -14.07
CA ASP A 187 18.48 -16.56 -14.50
C ASP A 187 17.65 -17.19 -13.37
N LEU A 188 16.39 -16.79 -13.24
CA LEU A 188 15.50 -17.29 -12.17
C LEU A 188 15.31 -18.81 -12.23
N SER A 189 15.51 -19.44 -13.39
CA SER A 189 15.48 -20.90 -13.54
C SER A 189 16.70 -21.61 -12.92
N GLU A 190 17.79 -20.88 -12.64
CA GLU A 190 18.97 -21.41 -11.94
C GLU A 190 18.84 -21.31 -10.41
N TRP A 191 17.85 -20.58 -9.90
CA TRP A 191 17.65 -20.41 -8.47
C TRP A 191 17.10 -21.68 -7.84
N TYR A 192 17.65 -22.06 -6.68
CA TYR A 192 17.21 -23.27 -6.00
C TYR A 192 15.70 -23.26 -5.72
N GLY A 193 15.01 -24.32 -6.14
CA GLY A 193 13.58 -24.49 -5.91
C GLY A 193 12.68 -23.66 -6.83
N VAL A 194 13.24 -22.80 -7.69
CA VAL A 194 12.46 -21.97 -8.61
C VAL A 194 12.35 -22.65 -9.97
N SER A 195 11.14 -22.77 -10.48
CA SER A 195 10.86 -23.18 -11.86
C SER A 195 10.32 -21.97 -12.62
N ALA A 196 11.12 -21.40 -13.52
CA ALA A 196 10.75 -20.21 -14.30
C ALA A 196 10.90 -20.46 -15.81
N ASN A 197 10.11 -19.73 -16.61
CA ASN A 197 10.23 -19.67 -18.06
C ASN A 197 10.19 -18.20 -18.50
N GLN A 198 11.25 -17.72 -19.16
CA GLN A 198 11.37 -16.33 -19.62
C GLN A 198 11.06 -15.33 -18.49
N ASP A 199 11.72 -15.51 -17.33
CA ASP A 199 11.52 -14.73 -16.08
C ASP A 199 10.13 -14.79 -15.45
N LYS A 200 9.22 -15.62 -15.97
CA LYS A 200 7.93 -15.92 -15.33
C LYS A 200 8.04 -17.19 -14.48
N VAL A 201 7.91 -17.05 -13.17
CA VAL A 201 7.91 -18.17 -12.22
C VAL A 201 6.60 -18.96 -12.37
N ARG A 202 6.74 -20.27 -12.47
CA ARG A 202 5.66 -21.25 -12.65
C ARG A 202 5.54 -22.23 -11.48
N GLY A 203 6.53 -22.25 -10.60
CA GLY A 203 6.53 -23.11 -9.44
C GLY A 203 7.66 -22.76 -8.50
N LEU A 204 7.39 -22.90 -7.21
CA LEU A 204 8.34 -22.68 -6.14
C LEU A 204 8.31 -23.89 -5.20
N ARG A 205 9.46 -24.54 -5.02
CA ARG A 205 9.63 -25.72 -4.17
C ARG A 205 10.73 -25.45 -3.16
N LEU A 206 10.33 -25.03 -1.98
CA LEU A 206 11.21 -24.73 -0.84
C LEU A 206 10.86 -25.58 0.39
N TRP A 207 10.28 -26.77 0.17
CA TRP A 207 9.95 -27.71 1.24
C TRP A 207 11.21 -28.08 2.03
N GLU A 208 11.08 -28.18 3.35
CA GLU A 208 12.17 -28.52 4.27
C GLU A 208 13.43 -27.62 4.16
N ASN A 209 13.27 -26.37 3.69
CA ASN A 209 14.39 -25.46 3.46
C ASN A 209 14.65 -24.46 4.60
N ASN A 210 14.13 -24.73 5.81
CA ASN A 210 14.31 -23.88 7.00
C ASN A 210 13.82 -22.42 6.81
N LEU A 211 12.66 -22.25 6.18
CA LEU A 211 12.04 -20.91 6.04
C LEU A 211 11.53 -20.46 7.41
N VAL A 212 12.05 -19.34 7.91
CA VAL A 212 11.69 -18.77 9.21
C VAL A 212 11.25 -17.32 9.02
N GLY A 213 9.99 -17.02 9.32
CA GLY A 213 9.44 -15.68 9.20
C GLY A 213 8.02 -15.71 8.67
N THR A 214 7.63 -14.67 7.94
CA THR A 214 6.29 -14.53 7.36
C THR A 214 6.36 -14.70 5.86
N ILE A 215 5.39 -15.43 5.29
CA ILE A 215 5.21 -15.50 3.84
C ILE A 215 4.70 -14.14 3.34
N PRO A 216 5.43 -13.45 2.44
CA PRO A 216 4.99 -12.16 1.92
C PRO A 216 3.69 -12.28 1.13
N PRO A 217 2.69 -11.41 1.36
CA PRO A 217 1.41 -11.44 0.63
C PRO A 217 1.57 -11.24 -0.88
N GLU A 218 2.67 -10.63 -1.34
CA GLU A 218 3.00 -10.37 -2.74
C GLU A 218 3.10 -11.66 -3.57
N LEU A 219 3.46 -12.79 -2.94
CA LEU A 219 3.50 -14.09 -3.60
C LEU A 219 2.11 -14.53 -4.08
N GLY A 220 1.08 -14.31 -3.27
CA GLY A 220 -0.30 -14.68 -3.59
C GLY A 220 -0.96 -13.77 -4.61
N ALA A 221 -0.45 -12.54 -4.76
CA ALA A 221 -0.99 -11.57 -5.71
C ALA A 221 -0.46 -11.75 -7.14
N HIS A 222 0.74 -12.32 -7.29
CA HIS A 222 1.49 -12.22 -8.57
C HIS A 222 1.92 -13.56 -9.18
N LEU A 223 2.03 -14.63 -8.39
CA LEU A 223 2.37 -15.95 -8.89
C LEU A 223 1.09 -16.74 -9.20
N PRO A 224 0.91 -17.27 -10.42
CA PRO A 224 -0.20 -18.14 -10.71
C PRO A 224 -0.08 -19.41 -9.84
N VAL A 225 -1.14 -19.70 -9.09
CA VAL A 225 -1.31 -20.95 -8.31
C VAL A 225 -1.45 -22.18 -9.21
#